data_AF-A0A941DHW0-F1
#
_entry.id   AF-A0A941DHW0-F1
#
_cell.length_a   1.000
_cell.length_b   1.000
_cell.length_c   1.000
_cell.angle_alpha   90.00
_cell.angle_beta   90.00
_cell.angle_gamma   90.00
#
_symmetry.space_group_name_H-M   'P 1'
#
loop_
_entity.id
_entity.type
_entity.pdbx_description
1 polymer ?
#
loop_
_entity_poly.entity_id
_entity_poly.type
_entity_poly.pdbx_seq_one_letter_code
_entity_poly.pdbx_strand_id
1 'polypeptide(L)'
;MKTEAANEIMERLASLSATGNELREIIESFDDIEERKEFRRVMGNIMVAHSDLMRLIIRQFPSLDPDRDTDWHKEIEQRRNDKP
;
A
#
# COMPACT_ATOMS: atom_id res chain seq x y z
N MET A 1 -19.80 -5.66 -2.53
CA MET A 1 -18.91 -5.54 -3.70
C MET A 1 -18.75 -6.93 -4.33
N LYS A 2 -18.63 -7.06 -5.65
CA LYS A 2 -18.33 -8.35 -6.30
C LYS A 2 -16.80 -8.54 -6.34
N THR A 3 -16.32 -9.79 -6.28
CA THR A 3 -14.88 -10.11 -6.29
C THR A 3 -14.16 -9.55 -7.52
N GLU A 4 -14.79 -9.58 -8.70
CA GLU A 4 -14.24 -9.00 -9.93
C GLU A 4 -13.98 -7.49 -9.79
N ALA A 5 -14.94 -6.74 -9.25
CA ALA A 5 -14.78 -5.30 -9.01
C ALA A 5 -13.72 -5.02 -7.93
N ALA A 6 -13.63 -5.87 -6.91
CA ALA A 6 -12.57 -5.78 -5.90
C ALA A 6 -11.18 -5.98 -6.51
N ASN A 7 -11.04 -6.97 -7.40
CA ASN A 7 -9.80 -7.25 -8.11
C ASN A 7 -9.41 -6.10 -9.04
N GLU A 8 -10.36 -5.57 -9.82
CA GLU A 8 -10.11 -4.40 -10.67
C GLU A 8 -9.62 -3.20 -9.84
N ILE A 9 -10.25 -2.91 -8.69
CA ILE A 9 -9.80 -1.82 -7.82
C ILE A 9 -8.38 -2.10 -7.30
N MET A 10 -8.07 -3.33 -6.87
CA MET A 10 -6.73 -3.69 -6.41
C MET A 10 -5.66 -3.50 -7.51
N GLU A 11 -5.95 -3.88 -8.75
CA GLU A 11 -5.05 -3.65 -9.89
C GLU A 11 -4.80 -2.16 -10.14
N ARG A 12 -5.86 -1.34 -10.06
CA ARG A 12 -5.72 0.13 -10.16
C ARG A 12 -4.90 0.70 -9.00
N LEU A 13 -5.14 0.24 -7.77
CA LEU A 13 -4.34 0.66 -6.62
C LEU A 13 -2.88 0.25 -6.76
N ALA A 14 -2.57 -0.94 -7.27
CA ALA A 14 -1.20 -1.36 -7.55
C ALA A 14 -0.52 -0.44 -8.58
N SER A 15 -1.23 -0.04 -9.64
CA SER A 15 -0.69 0.93 -10.62
C SER A 15 -0.40 2.31 -10.01
N LEU A 16 -1.25 2.78 -9.10
CA LEU A 16 -1.03 4.04 -8.39
C LEU A 16 0.20 3.99 -7.48
N SER A 17 0.51 2.84 -6.89
CA SER A 17 1.75 2.66 -6.10
C SER A 17 2.99 2.87 -6.96
N ALA A 18 3.00 2.38 -8.20
CA ALA A 18 4.12 2.57 -9.12
C ALA A 18 4.33 4.06 -9.44
N THR A 19 3.27 4.76 -9.85
CA THR A 19 3.32 6.21 -10.06
C THR A 19 3.71 6.98 -8.78
N GLY A 20 3.24 6.53 -7.62
CA GLY A 20 3.61 7.14 -6.34
C GLY A 20 5.11 7.03 -6.03
N ASN A 21 5.74 5.91 -6.41
CA ASN A 21 7.19 5.74 -6.26
C ASN A 21 7.97 6.67 -7.21
N GLU A 22 7.54 6.80 -8.47
CA GLU A 22 8.14 7.75 -9.43
C GLU A 22 8.04 9.20 -8.92
N LEU A 23 6.87 9.59 -8.41
CA LEU A 23 6.67 10.92 -7.80
C LEU A 23 7.58 11.13 -6.60
N ARG A 24 7.77 10.10 -5.76
CA ARG A 24 8.68 10.18 -4.63
C ARG A 24 10.12 10.43 -5.08
N GLU A 25 10.60 9.75 -6.12
CA GLU A 25 11.95 9.98 -6.66
C GLU A 25 12.14 11.41 -7.14
N ILE A 26 11.14 11.97 -7.82
CA ILE A 26 11.13 13.38 -8.24
C ILE A 26 11.15 14.32 -7.03
N ILE A 27 10.33 14.07 -6.01
CA ILE A 27 10.30 14.91 -4.80
C ILE A 27 11.65 14.86 -4.07
N GLU A 28 12.32 13.70 -4.02
CA GLU A 28 13.61 13.58 -3.36
C GLU A 28 14.74 14.34 -4.10
N SER A 29 14.58 14.66 -5.38
CA SER A 29 15.55 15.45 -6.15
C SER A 29 15.44 16.96 -5.95
N PHE A 30 14.46 17.44 -5.15
CA PHE A 30 14.28 18.87 -4.89
C PHE A 30 15.41 19.41 -4.00
N ASP A 31 16.03 20.51 -4.44
CA ASP A 31 17.09 21.20 -3.71
C ASP A 31 16.56 21.92 -2.46
N ASP A 32 15.38 22.53 -2.56
CA ASP A 32 14.73 23.21 -1.43
C ASP A 32 14.16 22.18 -0.44
N ILE A 33 14.72 22.21 0.78
CA ILE A 33 14.36 21.30 1.86
C ILE A 33 12.91 21.48 2.32
N GLU A 34 12.42 22.72 2.38
CA GLU A 34 11.07 23.02 2.87
C GLU A 34 10.03 22.66 1.80
N GLU A 35 10.30 22.95 0.54
CA GLU A 35 9.46 22.50 -0.58
C GLU A 35 9.36 20.96 -0.59
N ARG A 36 10.51 20.26 -0.52
CA ARG A 36 10.54 18.80 -0.46
C ARG A 36 9.76 18.23 0.71
N LYS A 37 9.83 18.85 1.90
CA LYS A 37 9.06 18.42 3.08
C LYS A 37 7.56 18.55 2.83
N GLU A 38 7.12 19.66 2.25
CA GLU A 38 5.70 19.90 2.00
C GLU A 38 5.14 18.90 0.99
N PHE A 39 5.86 18.65 -0.11
CA PHE A 39 5.46 17.61 -1.06
C PHE A 39 5.46 16.21 -0.45
N ARG A 40 6.48 15.86 0.35
CA ARG A 40 6.49 14.58 1.08
C ARG A 40 5.28 14.43 2.01
N ARG A 41 4.87 15.50 2.69
CA ARG A 41 3.71 15.51 3.57
C ARG A 41 2.42 15.22 2.79
N VAL A 42 2.22 15.89 1.66
CA VAL A 42 1.05 15.67 0.79
C VAL A 42 1.05 14.24 0.23
N MET A 43 2.20 13.78 -0.26
CA MET A 43 2.34 12.41 -0.79
C MET A 43 2.07 11.36 0.28
N GLY A 44 2.56 11.57 1.51
CA GLY A 44 2.28 10.69 2.65
C GLY A 44 0.79 10.56 2.93
N ASN A 45 0.03 11.67 2.90
CA ASN A 45 -1.42 11.63 3.09
C ASN A 45 -2.13 10.81 2.00
N ILE A 46 -1.70 10.93 0.75
CA ILE A 46 -2.24 10.14 -0.37
C ILE A 46 -1.96 8.65 -0.17
N MET A 47 -0.73 8.30 0.21
CA MET A 47 -0.34 6.90 0.45
C MET A 47 -1.07 6.28 1.64
N VAL A 48 -1.40 7.05 2.68
CA VAL A 48 -2.24 6.56 3.78
C VAL A 48 -3.65 6.22 3.28
N ALA A 49 -4.30 7.13 2.55
CA ALA A 49 -5.64 6.88 2.00
C ALA A 49 -5.66 5.68 1.04
N HIS A 50 -4.61 5.54 0.22
CA HIS A 50 -4.41 4.39 -0.66
C HIS A 50 -4.30 3.08 0.14
N SER A 51 -3.47 3.04 1.20
CA SER A 51 -3.29 1.87 2.06
C SER A 51 -4.58 1.48 2.78
N ASP A 52 -5.34 2.46 3.28
CA ASP A 52 -6.60 2.20 3.98
C ASP A 52 -7.67 1.60 3.05
N LEU A 53 -7.70 2.04 1.78
CA LEU A 53 -8.59 1.44 0.78
C LEU A 53 -8.19 0.00 0.46
N MET A 54 -6.89 -0.29 0.29
CA MET A 54 -6.40 -1.67 0.11
C MET A 54 -6.81 -2.55 1.30
N ARG A 55 -6.59 -2.09 2.54
CA ARG A 55 -6.97 -2.83 3.75
C ARG A 55 -8.47 -3.13 3.82
N LEU A 56 -9.30 -2.19 3.39
CA LEU A 56 -10.75 -2.38 3.36
C LEU A 56 -11.18 -3.47 2.36
N ILE A 57 -10.49 -3.56 1.22
CA ILE A 57 -10.71 -4.61 0.21
C ILE A 57 -10.21 -5.95 0.75
N ILE A 58 -8.96 -6.01 1.22
CA ILE A 58 -8.32 -7.21 1.76
C ILE A 58 -9.15 -7.81 2.91
N ARG A 59 -9.67 -6.98 3.82
CA ARG A 59 -10.53 -7.45 4.92
C ARG A 59 -11.79 -8.17 4.43
N GLN A 60 -12.36 -7.75 3.30
CA GLN A 60 -13.54 -8.38 2.71
C GLN A 60 -13.19 -9.53 1.76
N PHE A 61 -12.03 -9.46 1.10
CA PHE A 61 -11.54 -10.42 0.13
C PHE A 61 -10.08 -10.78 0.45
N PRO A 62 -9.81 -11.59 1.49
CA PRO A 62 -8.45 -11.88 1.94
C PRO A 62 -7.59 -12.59 0.89
N SER A 63 -8.21 -13.24 -0.09
CA SER A 63 -7.50 -13.86 -1.22
C SER A 63 -6.84 -12.85 -2.17
N LEU A 64 -7.22 -11.57 -2.10
CA LEU A 64 -6.65 -10.49 -2.91
C LEU A 64 -5.49 -9.78 -2.21
N ASP A 65 -5.10 -10.21 -1.02
CA ASP A 65 -3.96 -9.62 -0.31
C ASP A 65 -2.66 -9.91 -1.07
N PRO A 66 -1.98 -8.87 -1.60
CA PRO A 66 -0.74 -9.04 -2.35
C PRO A 66 0.41 -9.53 -1.45
N ASP A 67 0.31 -9.30 -0.14
CA ASP A 67 1.35 -9.68 0.81
C ASP A 67 1.11 -11.07 1.41
N ARG A 68 -0.02 -11.72 1.12
CA ARG A 68 -0.44 -12.99 1.75
C ARG A 68 0.63 -14.08 1.75
N ASP A 69 1.37 -14.22 0.66
CA ASP A 69 2.40 -15.25 0.50
C ASP A 69 3.84 -14.75 0.72
N THR A 70 3.98 -13.53 1.24
CA THR A 70 5.30 -12.99 1.62
C THR A 70 5.87 -13.73 2.82
N ASP A 71 7.20 -13.85 2.87
CA ASP A 71 7.90 -14.49 4.00
C ASP A 71 7.56 -13.83 5.34
N TRP A 72 7.27 -12.53 5.33
CA TRP A 72 6.82 -11.78 6.51
C TRP A 72 5.43 -12.22 7.00
N HIS A 73 4.48 -12.49 6.09
CA HIS A 73 3.15 -12.99 6.46
C HIS A 73 3.22 -14.41 7.03
N LYS A 74 4.03 -15.28 6.42
CA LYS A 74 4.29 -16.64 6.93
C LYS A 74 4.90 -16.59 8.34
N GLU A 75 5.84 -15.68 8.57
CA GLU A 75 6.48 -15.51 9.87
C GLU A 75 5.50 -15.02 10.95
N ILE A 76 4.55 -14.13 10.61
CA ILE A 76 3.50 -13.67 11.53
C ILE A 76 2.49 -14.76 11.84
N GLU A 77 2.05 -15.52 10.83
CA GLU A 77 1.14 -16.66 11.04
C GLU A 77 1.78 -17.73 11.93
N GLN A 78 3.07 -18.01 11.71
CA GLN A 78 3.82 -18.96 12.53
C GLN A 78 3.91 -18.47 13.98
N ARG A 79 4.25 -17.19 14.21
CA ARG A 79 4.25 -16.58 15.56
C ARG A 79 2.86 -16.54 16.22
N ARG A 80 1.77 -16.51 15.44
CA ARG A 80 0.38 -16.61 15.97
C ARG A 80 0.04 -18.03 16.38
N ASN A 81 0.49 -19.03 15.62
CA ASN A 81 0.24 -20.44 15.89
C ASN A 81 1.15 -21.00 17.01
N ASP A 82 2.29 -20.36 17.25
CA ASP A 82 3.23 -20.69 18.33
C ASP A 82 2.89 -20.02 19.68
N LYS A 83 1.81 -19.23 19.76
CA LYS A 83 1.32 -18.71 21.04
C LYS A 83 0.53 -19.82 21.78
N PRO A 84 0.88 -20.13 23.04
CA PRO A 84 0.23 -21.18 23.83
C PRO A 84 -1.24 -20.88 24.15
#